data_AF-A0A1W9QPC0-F1
#
_entry.id   AF-A0A1W9QPC0-F1
#
_cell.length_a   1.000
_cell.length_b   1.000
_cell.length_c   1.000
_cell.angle_alpha   90.00
_cell.angle_beta   90.00
_cell.angle_gamma   90.00
#
_symmetry.space_group_name_H-M   'P 1'
#
loop_
_entity.id
_entity.type
_entity.pdbx_description
1 polymer ?
#
loop_
_entity_poly.entity_id
_entity_poly.type
_entity_poly.pdbx_seq_one_letter_code
_entity_poly.pdbx_strand_id
1 'polypeptide(L)'
;MKFKSILIIVATLVIGFIIGFLTNGQLTKSRIQSFVKMGTSEGFKTKLYHVINPDESQQKAIEPILEKYAEKIHESVVNSRGEMKSINDEMIEELKPFLTDDQIFRIKNAHSRLGRGWRSPHGGPKRDGSGPKRDR
;
A
#
# COMPACT_ATOMS: atom_id res chain seq x y z
N MET A 1 -1.31 24.21 -45.12
CA MET A 1 -2.45 24.56 -44.22
C MET A 1 -2.88 23.43 -43.26
N LYS A 2 -2.53 22.15 -43.51
CA LYS A 2 -3.01 20.99 -42.70
C LYS A 2 -2.29 20.78 -41.36
N PHE A 3 -1.02 21.22 -41.24
CA PHE A 3 -0.21 21.02 -40.02
C PHE A 3 -0.70 21.83 -38.81
N LYS A 4 -1.22 23.04 -39.04
CA LYS A 4 -1.75 23.91 -37.97
C LYS A 4 -2.97 23.31 -37.29
N SER A 5 -3.86 22.68 -38.06
CA SER A 5 -5.06 22.01 -37.54
C SER A 5 -4.72 20.74 -36.75
N ILE A 6 -3.75 19.95 -37.23
CA ILE A 6 -3.27 18.76 -36.51
C ILE A 6 -2.66 19.16 -35.16
N LEU A 7 -1.90 20.26 -35.11
CA LEU A 7 -1.28 20.75 -33.88
C LEU A 7 -2.32 21.13 -32.82
N ILE A 8 -3.43 21.77 -33.23
CA ILE A 8 -4.51 22.15 -32.32
C ILE A 8 -5.21 20.91 -31.75
N ILE A 9 -5.46 19.90 -32.58
CA ILE A 9 -6.07 18.63 -32.14
C ILE A 9 -5.18 17.94 -31.11
N VAL A 10 -3.88 17.81 -31.40
CA VAL A 10 -2.91 17.21 -30.47
C VAL A 10 -2.83 17.99 -29.15
N ALA A 11 -2.81 19.32 -29.21
CA ALA A 11 -2.79 20.16 -28.02
C ALA A 11 -4.03 19.94 -27.13
N THR A 12 -5.23 19.90 -27.73
CA THR A 12 -6.47 19.65 -26.97
C THR A 12 -6.52 18.24 -26.38
N LEU A 13 -5.98 17.24 -27.08
CA LEU A 13 -5.88 15.86 -26.59
C LEU A 13 -4.95 15.77 -25.37
N VAL A 14 -3.79 16.44 -25.43
CA VAL A 14 -2.83 16.49 -24.31
C VAL A 14 -3.45 17.16 -23.10
N ILE A 15 -4.20 18.25 -23.29
CA ILE A 15 -4.90 18.95 -22.20
C ILE A 15 -5.97 18.04 -21.57
N GLY A 16 -6.80 17.38 -22.39
CA GLY A 16 -7.81 16.43 -21.91
C GLY A 16 -7.18 15.24 -21.16
N PHE A 17 -6.05 14.75 -21.64
CA PHE A 17 -5.28 13.69 -20.98
C PHE A 17 -4.72 14.12 -19.63
N ILE A 18 -4.13 15.32 -19.55
CA ILE A 18 -3.59 15.88 -18.29
C ILE A 18 -4.72 16.04 -17.26
N ILE A 19 -5.87 16.58 -17.68
CA ILE A 19 -7.04 16.76 -16.81
C ILE A 19 -7.56 15.40 -16.32
N GLY A 20 -7.78 14.43 -17.21
CA GLY A 20 -8.25 13.09 -16.84
C GLY A 20 -7.26 12.32 -15.96
N PHE A 21 -5.96 12.49 -16.19
CA PHE A 21 -4.90 11.88 -15.38
C PHE A 21 -4.83 12.49 -13.97
N LEU A 22 -4.99 13.80 -13.85
CA LEU A 22 -5.00 14.50 -12.55
C LEU A 22 -6.19 14.09 -11.68
N THR A 23 -7.38 13.90 -12.28
CA THR A 23 -8.57 13.47 -11.53
C THR A 23 -8.42 12.05 -10.94
N ASN A 24 -7.69 11.16 -11.61
CA ASN A 24 -7.53 9.78 -11.17
C ASN A 24 -6.47 9.60 -10.05
N GLY A 25 -5.53 10.54 -9.94
CA GLY A 25 -4.41 10.46 -9.01
C GLY A 25 -4.77 10.71 -7.53
N GLN A 26 -5.77 11.53 -7.23
CA GLN A 26 -6.16 11.86 -5.85
C GLN A 26 -7.10 10.84 -5.21
N LEU A 27 -8.06 10.29 -5.95
CA LEU A 27 -9.02 9.30 -5.45
C LEU A 27 -8.35 7.97 -5.07
N THR A 28 -7.27 7.61 -5.76
CA THR A 28 -6.53 6.36 -5.51
C THR A 28 -5.77 6.39 -4.17
N LYS A 29 -5.29 7.57 -3.73
CA LYS A 29 -4.48 7.70 -2.52
C LYS A 29 -5.27 7.52 -1.22
N SER A 30 -6.51 8.03 -1.13
CA SER A 30 -7.28 7.96 0.13
C SER A 30 -7.81 6.54 0.41
N ARG A 31 -8.24 5.81 -0.63
CA ARG A 31 -8.66 4.41 -0.48
C ARG A 31 -7.50 3.51 -0.06
N ILE A 32 -6.32 3.70 -0.67
CA ILE A 32 -5.12 2.96 -0.30
C ILE A 32 -4.75 3.23 1.16
N GLN A 33 -4.70 4.48 1.61
CA GLN A 33 -4.35 4.80 3.01
C GLN A 33 -5.31 4.16 4.04
N SER A 34 -6.60 4.08 3.74
CA SER A 34 -7.58 3.43 4.62
C SER A 34 -7.39 1.91 4.70
N PHE A 35 -7.05 1.26 3.59
CA PHE A 35 -6.75 -0.19 3.57
C PHE A 35 -5.42 -0.52 4.26
N VAL A 36 -4.45 0.39 4.18
CA VAL A 36 -3.11 0.20 4.74
C VAL A 36 -3.13 0.32 6.25
N LYS A 37 -3.95 1.23 6.80
CA LYS A 37 -4.23 1.28 8.23
C LYS A 37 -4.97 0.03 8.73
N MET A 38 -5.81 -0.59 7.90
CA MET A 38 -6.55 -1.81 8.29
C MET A 38 -5.64 -3.03 8.47
N GLY A 39 -4.51 -3.09 7.76
CA GLY A 39 -3.53 -4.17 7.89
C GLY A 39 -2.59 -4.05 9.11
N THR A 40 -2.79 -3.05 9.98
CA THR A 40 -2.06 -2.91 11.25
C THR A 40 -2.97 -3.25 12.42
N SER A 41 -2.39 -3.81 13.49
CA SER A 41 -3.13 -4.16 14.70
C SER A 41 -3.92 -2.96 15.26
N GLU A 42 -3.28 -1.78 15.31
CA GLU A 42 -3.91 -0.55 15.78
C GLU A 42 -5.05 -0.06 14.88
N GLY A 43 -4.88 -0.05 13.56
CA GLY A 43 -5.94 0.45 12.67
C GLY A 43 -7.13 -0.50 12.57
N PHE A 44 -6.92 -1.80 12.77
CA PHE A 44 -8.02 -2.76 12.96
C PHE A 44 -8.81 -2.46 14.23
N LYS A 45 -8.13 -2.32 15.39
CA LYS A 45 -8.76 -1.98 16.68
C LYS A 45 -9.53 -0.67 16.60
N THR A 46 -8.92 0.41 16.11
CA THR A 46 -9.56 1.73 15.99
C THR A 46 -10.84 1.67 15.17
N LYS A 47 -10.85 0.92 14.06
CA LYS A 47 -12.04 0.79 13.21
C LYS A 47 -13.14 0.00 13.90
N LEU A 48 -12.81 -1.11 14.57
CA LEU A 48 -13.81 -1.91 15.28
C LEU A 48 -14.39 -1.15 16.47
N TYR A 49 -13.58 -0.43 17.23
CA TYR A 49 -14.07 0.44 18.30
C TYR A 49 -15.03 1.51 17.78
N HIS A 50 -14.74 2.09 16.61
CA HIS A 50 -15.63 3.09 16.01
C HIS A 50 -16.96 2.50 15.53
N VAL A 51 -16.97 1.26 15.04
CA VAL A 51 -18.20 0.59 14.57
C VAL A 51 -19.04 0.05 15.73
N ILE A 52 -18.39 -0.59 16.71
CA ILE A 52 -19.05 -1.20 17.86
C ILE A 52 -19.52 -0.13 18.85
N ASN A 53 -18.77 0.98 18.95
CA ASN A 53 -19.02 2.07 19.90
C ASN A 53 -19.36 1.57 21.31
N PRO A 54 -18.48 0.76 21.93
CA PRO A 54 -18.75 0.12 23.21
C PRO A 54 -18.76 1.13 24.37
N ASP A 55 -19.52 0.83 25.41
CA ASP A 55 -19.39 1.53 26.70
C ASP A 55 -18.10 1.11 27.46
N GLU A 56 -17.76 1.80 28.54
CA GLU A 56 -16.52 1.55 29.30
C GLU A 56 -16.43 0.12 29.87
N SER A 57 -17.56 -0.49 30.22
CA SER A 57 -17.61 -1.85 30.76
C SER A 57 -17.39 -2.88 29.66
N GLN A 58 -17.98 -2.64 28.49
CA GLN A 58 -17.82 -3.44 27.28
C GLN A 58 -16.41 -3.31 26.73
N GLN A 59 -15.82 -2.12 26.76
CA GLN A 59 -14.48 -1.86 26.27
C GLN A 59 -13.45 -2.78 26.93
N LYS A 60 -13.47 -2.88 28.27
CA LYS A 60 -12.57 -3.78 29.02
C LYS A 60 -12.81 -5.25 28.70
N ALA A 61 -14.04 -5.63 28.40
CA ALA A 61 -14.39 -7.02 28.07
C ALA A 61 -13.95 -7.41 26.65
N ILE A 62 -14.07 -6.49 25.69
CA ILE A 62 -13.77 -6.77 24.27
C ILE A 62 -12.31 -6.50 23.89
N GLU A 63 -11.60 -5.64 24.64
CA GLU A 63 -10.19 -5.30 24.39
C GLU A 63 -9.29 -6.52 24.18
N PRO A 64 -9.25 -7.54 25.07
CA PRO A 64 -8.41 -8.72 24.87
C PRO A 64 -8.82 -9.56 23.65
N ILE A 65 -10.10 -9.53 23.27
CA ILE A 65 -10.59 -10.20 22.06
C ILE A 65 -10.06 -9.46 20.82
N LEU A 66 -10.21 -8.14 20.79
CA LEU A 66 -9.78 -7.31 19.68
C LEU A 66 -8.26 -7.38 19.50
N GLU A 67 -7.48 -7.38 20.57
CA GLU A 67 -6.03 -7.49 20.53
C GLU A 67 -5.57 -8.82 19.93
N LYS A 68 -6.13 -9.94 20.38
CA LYS A 68 -5.84 -11.28 19.84
C LYS A 68 -6.09 -11.37 18.33
N TYR A 69 -7.20 -10.83 17.85
CA TYR A 69 -7.51 -10.87 16.42
C TYR A 69 -6.73 -9.83 15.61
N ALA A 70 -6.41 -8.69 16.20
CA ALA A 70 -5.58 -7.68 15.58
C ALA A 70 -4.16 -8.21 15.30
N GLU A 71 -3.59 -9.00 16.21
CA GLU A 71 -2.31 -9.68 16.02
C GLU A 71 -2.37 -10.74 14.91
N LYS A 72 -3.39 -11.60 14.92
CA LYS A 72 -3.60 -12.61 13.85
C LYS A 72 -3.75 -11.99 12.47
N ILE A 73 -4.50 -10.89 12.37
CA ILE A 73 -4.67 -10.17 11.11
C ILE A 73 -3.35 -9.55 10.67
N HIS A 74 -2.59 -8.97 11.60
CA HIS A 74 -1.27 -8.43 11.29
C HIS A 74 -0.32 -9.51 10.75
N GLU A 75 -0.25 -10.65 11.42
CA GLU A 75 0.57 -11.80 10.99
C GLU A 75 0.13 -12.31 9.61
N SER A 76 -1.18 -12.49 9.39
CA SER A 76 -1.72 -12.88 8.08
C SER A 76 -1.34 -11.90 6.98
N VAL A 77 -1.45 -10.59 7.24
CA VAL A 77 -1.06 -9.55 6.27
C VAL A 77 0.45 -9.58 5.99
N VAL A 78 1.29 -9.83 7.00
CA VAL A 78 2.74 -9.96 6.82
C VAL A 78 3.08 -11.19 5.97
N ASN A 79 2.49 -12.35 6.28
CA ASN A 79 2.73 -13.59 5.56
C ASN A 79 2.27 -13.49 4.09
N SER A 80 1.05 -13.00 3.85
CA SER A 80 0.53 -12.81 2.49
C SER A 80 1.35 -11.82 1.67
N ARG A 81 2.01 -10.83 2.28
CA ARG A 81 2.93 -9.93 1.56
C ARG A 81 4.17 -10.66 1.07
N GLY A 82 4.71 -11.58 1.87
CA GLY A 82 5.84 -12.42 1.49
C GLY A 82 5.50 -13.32 0.30
N GLU A 83 4.38 -14.05 0.42
CA GLU A 83 3.87 -14.92 -0.64
C GLU A 83 3.60 -14.15 -1.94
N MET A 84 2.89 -13.02 -1.84
CA MET A 84 2.60 -12.17 -3.00
C MET A 84 3.88 -11.66 -3.66
N LYS A 85 4.93 -11.35 -2.89
CA LYS A 85 6.22 -10.95 -3.46
C LYS A 85 6.84 -12.10 -4.24
N SER A 86 6.91 -13.29 -3.67
CA SER A 86 7.49 -14.47 -4.34
C SER A 86 6.75 -14.80 -5.64
N ILE A 87 5.42 -14.82 -5.61
CA ILE A 87 4.58 -15.07 -6.81
C ILE A 87 4.89 -14.05 -7.91
N ASN A 88 5.05 -12.76 -7.56
CA ASN A 88 5.38 -11.73 -8.53
C ASN A 88 6.81 -11.86 -9.08
N ASP A 89 7.76 -12.21 -8.22
CA ASP A 89 9.15 -12.42 -8.64
C ASP A 89 9.23 -13.62 -9.62
N GLU A 90 8.54 -14.73 -9.32
CA GLU A 90 8.41 -15.91 -10.20
C GLU A 90 7.78 -15.54 -11.55
N MET A 91 6.64 -14.85 -11.54
CA MET A 91 6.00 -14.37 -12.76
C MET A 91 6.93 -13.49 -13.61
N ILE A 92 7.71 -12.61 -12.98
CA ILE A 92 8.65 -11.75 -13.70
C ILE A 92 9.77 -12.58 -14.34
N GLU A 93 10.31 -13.59 -13.64
CA GLU A 93 11.32 -14.50 -14.19
C GLU A 93 10.79 -15.26 -15.41
N GLU A 94 9.56 -15.77 -15.33
CA GLU A 94 8.92 -16.47 -16.47
C GLU A 94 8.66 -15.55 -17.67
N LEU A 95 8.41 -14.26 -17.44
CA LEU A 95 8.16 -13.28 -18.50
C LEU A 95 9.44 -12.73 -19.16
N LYS A 96 10.62 -12.86 -18.51
CA LYS A 96 11.89 -12.32 -19.04
C LYS A 96 12.20 -12.71 -20.49
N PRO A 97 11.98 -13.95 -20.94
CA PRO A 97 12.31 -14.34 -22.32
C PRO A 97 11.43 -13.67 -23.37
N PHE A 98 10.26 -13.13 -22.97
CA PHE A 98 9.24 -12.61 -23.89
C PHE A 98 9.16 -11.09 -23.92
N LEU A 99 9.81 -10.42 -22.97
CA LEU A 99 9.70 -8.99 -22.77
C LEU A 99 11.06 -8.31 -22.85
N THR A 100 11.06 -7.04 -23.26
CA THR A 100 12.27 -6.22 -23.20
C THR A 100 12.56 -5.77 -21.78
N ASP A 101 13.80 -5.41 -21.49
CA ASP A 101 14.21 -4.88 -20.19
C ASP A 101 13.39 -3.65 -19.76
N ASP A 102 13.04 -2.79 -20.72
CA ASP A 102 12.18 -1.62 -20.48
C ASP A 102 10.76 -2.01 -20.05
N GLN A 103 10.20 -3.08 -20.61
CA GLN A 103 8.88 -3.58 -20.23
C GLN A 103 8.92 -4.21 -18.83
N ILE A 104 9.97 -4.99 -18.53
CA ILE A 104 10.22 -5.55 -17.20
C ILE A 104 10.38 -4.42 -16.17
N PHE A 105 11.13 -3.37 -16.50
CA PHE A 105 11.32 -2.21 -15.63
C PHE A 105 10.01 -1.47 -15.35
N ARG A 106 9.14 -1.31 -16.36
CA ARG A 106 7.80 -0.73 -16.19
C ARG A 106 6.92 -1.55 -15.25
N ILE A 107 6.95 -2.89 -15.36
CA ILE A 107 6.20 -3.80 -14.49
C ILE A 107 6.70 -3.69 -13.04
N LYS A 108 8.02 -3.76 -12.83
CA LYS A 108 8.65 -3.58 -11.50
C LYS A 108 8.29 -2.24 -10.86
N ASN A 109 8.28 -1.17 -11.66
CA ASN A 109 7.87 0.16 -11.19
C ASN A 109 6.37 0.28 -10.89
N ALA A 110 5.50 -0.39 -11.65
CA ALA A 110 4.08 -0.45 -11.33
C ALA A 110 3.84 -1.16 -9.99
N HIS A 111 4.51 -2.28 -9.75
CA HIS A 111 4.47 -3.00 -8.47
C HIS A 111 5.02 -2.16 -7.30
N SER A 112 6.14 -1.44 -7.49
CA SER A 112 6.72 -0.61 -6.41
C SER A 112 5.82 0.56 -6.00
N ARG A 113 4.99 1.08 -6.93
CA ARG A 113 4.03 2.15 -6.64
C ARG A 113 2.81 1.63 -5.88
N LEU A 114 2.35 0.41 -6.18
CA LEU A 114 1.29 -0.26 -5.43
C LEU A 114 1.76 -0.71 -4.03
N GLY A 115 2.97 -1.27 -3.93
CA GLY A 115 3.58 -1.70 -2.67
C GLY A 115 3.96 -0.54 -1.73
N ARG A 116 4.24 0.66 -2.26
CA ARG A 116 4.45 1.87 -1.46
C ARG A 116 3.19 2.35 -0.75
N GLY A 117 2.01 2.03 -1.27
CA GLY A 117 0.76 2.20 -0.54
C GLY A 117 0.75 1.40 0.75
N TRP A 118 1.20 0.14 0.69
CA TRP A 118 1.17 -0.88 1.76
C TRP A 118 2.31 -0.84 2.77
N ARG A 119 3.38 -0.07 2.51
CA ARG A 119 4.39 0.24 3.52
C ARG A 119 3.81 1.24 4.52
N SER A 120 3.35 0.73 5.66
CA SER A 120 2.97 1.52 6.83
C SER A 120 4.00 2.63 7.06
N PRO A 121 3.59 3.91 7.14
CA PRO A 121 4.52 5.00 7.45
C PRO A 121 5.17 4.91 8.84
N HIS A 122 4.70 4.02 9.73
CA HIS A 122 5.19 3.84 11.09
C HIS A 122 5.20 2.35 11.48
N GLY A 123 6.31 1.67 11.21
CA GLY A 123 6.49 0.27 11.58
C GLY A 123 7.83 -0.29 11.13
N GLY A 124 8.90 0.51 11.21
CA GLY A 124 10.26 -0.02 11.14
C GLY A 124 10.53 -0.94 12.34
N PRO A 125 11.50 -1.87 12.25
CA PRO A 125 11.75 -2.84 13.31
C PRO A 125 12.00 -2.11 14.63
N LYS A 126 11.36 -2.56 15.71
CA LYS A 126 11.81 -2.21 17.07
C LYS A 126 13.28 -2.59 17.14
N ARG A 127 14.18 -1.59 17.22
CA ARG A 127 15.55 -1.81 17.69
C ARG A 127 15.42 -2.52 19.02
N ASP A 128 15.89 -3.76 19.06
CA ASP A 128 16.05 -4.48 20.31
C ASP A 128 17.00 -3.69 21.22
N GLY A 129 16.70 -3.69 22.51
CA GLY A 129 17.41 -2.93 23.52
C GLY A 129 18.79 -3.51 23.86
N SER A 130 19.62 -3.83 22.87
CA SER A 130 20.99 -4.32 23.05
C SER A 130 21.99 -3.42 22.32
N GLY A 131 22.04 -2.15 22.72
CA GLY A 131 23.22 -1.30 22.49
C GLY A 131 24.24 -1.54 23.61
N PRO A 132 25.56 -1.59 23.33
CA PRO A 132 26.54 -1.86 24.37
C PRO A 132 26.53 -0.73 25.39
N LYS A 133 26.42 -1.07 26.69
CA LYS A 133 26.67 -0.12 27.77
C LYS A 133 28.11 0.36 27.62
N ARG A 134 28.26 1.65 27.30
CA ARG A 134 29.55 2.32 27.45
C ARG A 134 29.77 2.52 28.94
N ASP A 135 30.60 1.66 29.51
CA ASP A 135 31.15 1.85 30.84
C ASP A 135 31.91 3.18 30.88
N ARG A 136 31.62 3.98 31.91
CA ARG A 136 32.31 5.21 32.28
C ARG A 136 32.97 4.98 33.62
#